data_AF-A0A6V7V099-F1
#
_entry.id   AF-A0A6V7V099-F1
#
_cell.length_a   1.000
_cell.length_b   1.000
_cell.length_c   1.000
_cell.angle_alpha   90.00
_cell.angle_beta   90.00
_cell.angle_gamma   90.00
#
_symmetry.space_group_name_H-M   'P 1'
#
loop_
_entity.id
_entity.type
_entity.pdbx_description
1 polymer ?
#
loop_
_entity_poly.entity_id
_entity_poly.type
_entity_poly.pdbx_seq_one_letter_code
_entity_poly.pdbx_strand_id
1 'polypeptide(L)'
;MLHKKRTCDCGMEMRKEQYKQYGRWRCKKTSCRKTKDNVFLVQETSGTYKSDRIRKGNRSVSPFDRCFVEIVADRKRPTLERIIRRRVKPGSIILTDQWKPYFSIEKMGRRYTHKSVNHSKEYVRRDNKKIHTQNIECLWQKLKRRHKTEFGTAETTFESYMNEFVWKQKFEEMTVF
;
A
#
# COMPACT_ATOMS: atom_id res chain seq x y z
N MET A 1 17.46 7.70 18.58
CA MET A 1 17.69 9.13 18.89
C MET A 1 16.44 9.91 18.55
N LEU A 2 15.88 10.66 19.51
CA LEU A 2 14.68 11.48 19.32
C LEU A 2 14.98 12.67 18.40
N HIS A 3 14.35 12.71 17.21
CA HIS A 3 14.32 13.89 16.35
C HIS A 3 13.59 15.03 17.07
N LYS A 4 14.32 15.82 17.88
CA LYS A 4 13.78 16.98 18.61
C LYS A 4 13.44 18.16 17.68
N LYS A 5 13.95 18.16 16.45
CA LYS A 5 13.68 19.18 15.42
C LYS A 5 13.52 18.53 14.05
N ARG A 6 12.58 19.04 13.24
CA ARG A 6 12.31 18.56 11.88
C ARG A 6 12.00 19.74 10.98
N THR A 7 12.52 19.73 9.77
CA THR A 7 12.25 20.72 8.73
C THR A 7 11.16 20.25 7.78
N CYS A 8 10.32 21.18 7.33
CA CYS A 8 9.31 20.97 6.31
C CYS A 8 9.96 21.05 4.92
N ASP A 9 9.33 20.48 3.90
CA ASP A 9 9.81 20.57 2.51
C ASP A 9 9.88 22.04 1.98
N CYS A 10 9.20 22.99 2.63
CA CYS A 10 9.35 24.43 2.35
C CYS A 10 10.52 25.12 3.10
N GLY A 11 11.41 24.35 3.74
CA GLY A 11 12.57 24.84 4.50
C GLY A 11 12.27 25.30 5.94
N MET A 12 11.00 25.44 6.32
CA MET A 12 10.60 25.93 7.64
C MET A 12 10.66 24.85 8.72
N GLU A 13 11.01 25.23 9.94
CA GLU A 13 10.95 24.33 11.10
C GLU A 13 9.50 23.89 11.37
N MET A 14 9.32 22.61 11.66
CA MET A 14 8.04 22.01 12.02
C MET A 14 7.88 21.99 13.54
N ARG A 15 6.65 22.19 14.00
CA ARG A 15 6.24 21.91 15.38
C ARG A 15 5.54 20.56 15.46
N LYS A 16 5.72 19.84 16.56
CA LYS A 16 4.99 18.61 16.85
C LYS A 16 3.72 18.96 17.63
N GLU A 17 2.56 18.67 17.06
CA GLU A 17 1.27 18.76 17.74
C GLU A 17 0.92 17.37 18.29
N GLN A 18 0.68 17.23 19.59
CA GLN A 18 0.24 15.97 20.20
C GLN A 18 -1.27 16.04 20.51
N TYR A 19 -1.99 14.97 20.15
CA TYR A 19 -3.41 14.77 20.36
C TYR A 19 -3.66 13.40 21.02
N LYS A 20 -3.95 13.39 22.31
CA LYS A 20 -4.20 12.15 23.08
C LYS A 20 -3.13 11.08 22.80
N GLN A 21 -3.48 10.03 22.06
CA GLN A 21 -2.65 8.87 21.73
C GLN A 21 -1.78 9.02 20.46
N TYR A 22 -1.89 10.11 19.71
CA TYR A 22 -1.15 10.32 18.46
C TYR A 22 -0.58 11.74 18.37
N GLY A 23 0.41 11.93 17.50
CA GLY A 23 1.01 13.23 17.21
C GLY A 23 1.04 13.51 15.71
N ARG A 24 1.31 14.76 15.33
CA ARG A 24 1.48 15.17 13.95
C ARG A 24 2.49 16.30 13.84
N TRP A 25 3.41 16.19 12.88
CA TRP A 25 4.27 17.32 12.52
C TRP A 25 3.50 18.33 11.66
N ARG A 26 3.52 19.61 12.05
CA ARG A 26 2.96 20.72 11.30
C ARG A 26 4.01 21.77 10.99
N CYS A 27 3.98 22.26 9.75
CA CYS A 27 4.80 23.38 9.34
C CYS A 27 4.36 24.64 10.09
N LYS A 28 5.33 25.46 10.53
CA LYS A 28 5.03 26.77 11.13
C LYS A 28 4.47 27.78 10.10
N LYS A 29 4.78 27.61 8.81
CA LYS A 29 4.25 28.43 7.71
C LYS A 29 2.79 28.05 7.43
N THR A 30 1.86 28.94 7.72
CA THR A 30 0.41 28.74 7.58
C THR A 30 -0.03 28.53 6.14
N SER A 31 0.67 29.13 5.17
CA SER A 31 0.44 28.93 3.73
C SER A 31 1.02 27.63 3.18
N CYS A 32 1.81 26.88 3.97
CA CYS A 32 2.40 25.62 3.53
C CYS A 32 1.32 24.52 3.47
N ARG A 33 0.86 24.19 2.26
CA ARG A 33 0.04 23.01 2.03
C ARG A 33 0.91 21.77 1.98
N LYS A 34 0.50 20.71 2.67
CA LYS A 34 1.04 19.38 2.43
C LYS A 34 0.50 18.88 1.10
N THR A 35 1.37 18.41 0.23
CA THR A 35 0.97 17.54 -0.87
C THR A 35 0.29 16.30 -0.28
N LYS A 36 -0.77 15.83 -0.95
CA LYS A 36 -1.35 14.53 -0.60
C LYS A 36 -0.49 13.50 -1.31
N ASP A 37 0.16 12.63 -0.55
CA ASP A 37 0.90 11.50 -1.11
C ASP A 37 -0.09 10.61 -1.86
N ASN A 38 -0.05 10.66 -3.18
CA ASN A 38 -0.85 9.77 -4.02
C ASN A 38 -0.03 8.51 -4.21
N VAL A 39 -0.40 7.45 -3.49
CA VAL A 39 0.29 6.17 -3.53
C VAL A 39 -0.65 5.08 -4.02
N PHE A 40 -0.16 4.26 -4.94
CA PHE A 40 -0.75 2.98 -5.30
C PHE A 40 0.07 1.85 -4.69
N LEU A 41 -0.62 0.92 -4.04
CA LEU A 41 -0.03 -0.31 -3.53
C LEU A 41 -0.80 -1.47 -4.15
N VAL A 42 -0.05 -2.43 -4.65
CA VAL A 42 -0.59 -3.66 -5.22
C VAL A 42 0.15 -4.83 -4.59
N GLN A 43 -0.60 -5.85 -4.22
CA GLN A 43 -0.07 -7.11 -3.77
C GLN A 43 -0.33 -8.17 -4.84
N GLU A 44 0.71 -8.91 -5.19
CA GLU A 44 0.60 -10.11 -6.01
C GLU A 44 0.45 -11.31 -5.09
N THR A 45 -0.61 -12.08 -5.28
CA THR A 45 -0.80 -13.36 -4.59
C THR A 45 -0.62 -14.48 -5.60
N SER A 46 0.51 -15.16 -5.56
CA SER A 46 0.73 -16.38 -6.35
C SER A 46 0.30 -17.60 -5.55
N GLY A 47 -0.82 -18.24 -5.92
CA GLY A 47 -1.16 -19.58 -5.43
C GLY A 47 -1.94 -19.64 -4.11
N THR A 48 -2.42 -20.84 -3.79
CA THR A 48 -3.68 -21.16 -3.10
C THR A 48 -3.88 -20.54 -1.71
N TYR A 49 -5.15 -20.16 -1.47
CA TYR A 49 -5.68 -19.68 -0.21
C TYR A 49 -5.35 -20.65 0.93
N LYS A 50 -4.81 -20.15 2.05
CA LYS A 50 -4.53 -20.71 3.40
C LYS A 50 -4.60 -22.22 3.74
N SER A 51 -5.21 -23.12 2.99
CA SER A 51 -5.28 -24.56 3.27
C SER A 51 -4.02 -25.34 2.87
N ASP A 52 -3.22 -24.84 1.92
CA ASP A 52 -2.10 -25.63 1.38
C ASP A 52 -0.77 -24.98 1.77
N ARG A 53 -0.30 -25.23 2.99
CA ARG A 53 1.11 -24.97 3.33
C ARG A 53 1.97 -25.90 2.47
N ILE A 54 2.55 -25.39 1.38
CA ILE A 54 3.60 -26.12 0.67
C ILE A 54 4.83 -26.15 1.58
N ARG A 55 5.09 -27.31 2.18
CA ARG A 55 6.33 -27.58 2.94
C ARG A 55 7.50 -27.64 1.95
N LYS A 56 8.30 -26.59 1.88
CA LYS A 56 9.71 -26.66 1.45
C LYS A 56 10.57 -26.48 2.69
N GLY A 57 11.03 -27.59 3.28
CA GLY A 57 11.78 -27.57 4.54
C GLY A 57 10.96 -27.19 5.78
N ASN A 58 11.66 -26.90 6.89
CA ASN A 58 11.08 -26.70 8.24
C ASN A 58 10.28 -25.39 8.43
N ARG A 59 9.90 -24.66 7.39
CA ARG A 59 9.00 -23.50 7.51
C ARG A 59 8.00 -23.46 6.37
N SER A 60 6.75 -23.16 6.72
CA SER A 60 5.68 -22.88 5.76
C SER A 60 5.87 -21.48 5.20
N VAL A 61 6.26 -21.37 3.93
CA VAL A 61 6.25 -20.10 3.21
C VAL A 61 4.80 -19.69 3.01
N SER A 62 4.46 -18.49 3.45
CA SER A 62 3.12 -17.97 3.31
C SER A 62 2.98 -17.27 1.96
N PRO A 63 1.88 -17.42 1.20
CA PRO A 63 1.72 -16.90 -0.18
C PRO A 63 1.59 -15.36 -0.30
N PHE A 64 2.31 -14.59 0.52
CA PHE A 64 2.23 -13.13 0.64
C PHE A 64 3.38 -12.38 -0.06
N ASP A 65 4.24 -13.07 -0.81
CA ASP A 65 5.66 -12.69 -1.00
C ASP A 65 5.97 -11.56 -2.00
N ARG A 66 4.99 -11.00 -2.70
CA ARG A 66 5.27 -9.96 -3.70
C ARG A 66 4.29 -8.82 -3.62
N CYS A 67 4.84 -7.61 -3.49
CA CYS A 67 4.10 -6.39 -3.64
C CYS A 67 4.93 -5.35 -4.38
N PHE A 68 4.26 -4.35 -4.93
CA PHE A 68 4.90 -3.15 -5.38
C PHE A 68 4.12 -1.93 -4.88
N VAL A 69 4.87 -0.87 -4.62
CA VAL A 69 4.35 0.46 -4.29
C VAL A 69 4.77 1.41 -5.40
N GLU A 70 3.91 2.34 -5.76
CA GLU A 70 4.23 3.40 -6.70
C GLU A 70 3.63 4.73 -6.27
N ILE A 71 4.48 5.76 -6.19
CA ILE A 71 4.06 7.15 -5.99
C ILE A 71 3.60 7.68 -7.35
N VAL A 72 2.46 8.35 -7.37
CA VAL A 72 1.85 8.87 -8.60
C VAL A 72 1.53 10.34 -8.48
N ALA A 73 1.46 11.04 -9.61
CA ALA A 73 1.05 12.44 -9.62
C ALA A 73 -0.45 12.58 -9.27
N ASP A 74 -1.29 11.66 -9.73
CA ASP A 74 -2.73 11.70 -9.49
C ASP A 74 -3.36 10.30 -9.37
N ARG A 75 -4.56 10.27 -8.80
CA ARG A 75 -5.38 9.06 -8.67
C ARG A 75 -6.48 9.08 -9.73
N LYS A 76 -6.16 9.40 -10.98
CA LYS A 76 -7.13 9.34 -12.08
C LYS A 76 -7.10 7.96 -12.75
N ARG A 77 -8.19 7.66 -13.45
CA ARG A 77 -8.35 6.40 -14.19
C ARG A 77 -7.24 6.14 -15.21
N PRO A 78 -6.79 7.11 -16.05
CA PRO A 78 -5.70 6.86 -17.01
C PRO A 78 -4.37 6.47 -16.33
N THR A 79 -4.06 7.12 -15.20
CA THR A 79 -2.87 6.81 -14.40
C THR A 79 -2.92 5.38 -13.86
N LEU A 80 -4.07 4.98 -13.31
CA LEU A 80 -4.30 3.61 -12.85
C LEU A 80 -4.18 2.58 -13.98
N GLU A 81 -4.85 2.80 -15.11
CA GLU A 81 -4.84 1.88 -16.25
C GLU A 81 -3.41 1.68 -16.79
N ARG A 82 -2.62 2.76 -16.84
CA ARG A 82 -1.19 2.70 -17.23
C ARG A 82 -0.37 1.84 -16.26
N ILE A 83 -0.58 1.99 -14.96
CA ILE A 83 0.12 1.20 -13.93
C ILE A 83 -0.24 -0.27 -14.06
N ILE A 84 -1.54 -0.59 -14.19
CA ILE A 84 -2.01 -1.97 -14.35
C ILE A 84 -1.39 -2.60 -15.61
N ARG A 85 -1.37 -1.89 -16.74
CA ARG A 85 -0.75 -2.40 -17.98
C ARG A 85 0.74 -2.70 -17.81
N ARG A 86 1.47 -1.84 -17.11
CA ARG A 86 2.92 -2.00 -16.92
C ARG A 86 3.25 -3.10 -15.91
N ARG A 87 2.45 -3.24 -14.85
CA ARG A 87 2.80 -4.07 -13.69
C ARG A 87 2.05 -5.40 -13.60
N VAL A 88 0.85 -5.50 -14.17
CA VAL A 88 -0.01 -6.67 -14.02
C VAL A 88 -0.06 -7.48 -15.32
N LYS A 89 0.29 -8.75 -15.23
CA LYS A 89 0.30 -9.70 -16.36
C LYS A 89 -1.09 -9.80 -17.01
N PRO A 90 -1.21 -9.84 -18.35
CA PRO A 90 -2.49 -10.13 -19.00
C PRO A 90 -3.09 -11.46 -18.50
N GLY A 91 -4.42 -11.56 -18.44
CA GLY A 91 -5.10 -12.75 -17.92
C GLY A 91 -5.20 -12.84 -16.39
N SER A 92 -4.62 -11.90 -15.64
CA SER A 92 -4.70 -11.90 -14.18
C SER A 92 -6.10 -11.59 -13.66
N ILE A 93 -6.42 -12.17 -12.50
CA ILE A 93 -7.57 -11.78 -11.68
C ILE A 93 -7.13 -10.62 -10.79
N ILE A 94 -7.85 -9.50 -10.86
CA ILE A 94 -7.57 -8.30 -10.07
C ILE A 94 -8.70 -8.12 -9.05
N LEU A 95 -8.33 -8.11 -7.77
CA LEU A 95 -9.24 -7.92 -6.64
C LEU A 95 -9.11 -6.49 -6.12
N THR A 96 -10.21 -5.73 -6.06
CA THR A 96 -10.20 -4.35 -5.53
C THR A 96 -11.40 -4.06 -4.63
N ASP A 97 -11.41 -2.89 -4.00
CA ASP A 97 -12.63 -2.27 -3.49
C ASP A 97 -13.52 -1.74 -4.64
N GLN A 98 -14.58 -1.00 -4.31
CA GLN A 98 -15.54 -0.45 -5.28
C GLN A 98 -15.25 0.99 -5.74
N TRP A 99 -13.99 1.42 -5.77
CA TRP A 99 -13.67 2.73 -6.32
C TRP A 99 -13.95 2.82 -7.83
N LYS A 100 -14.66 3.87 -8.26
CA LYS A 100 -15.22 4.02 -9.63
C LYS A 100 -14.23 3.75 -10.78
N PRO A 101 -12.96 4.19 -10.73
CA PRO A 101 -11.97 3.87 -11.75
C PRO A 101 -11.70 2.37 -11.96
N TYR A 102 -11.87 1.52 -10.95
CA TYR A 102 -11.60 0.08 -11.08
C TYR A 102 -12.59 -0.64 -12.01
N PHE A 103 -13.82 -0.15 -12.18
CA PHE A 103 -14.81 -0.75 -13.09
C PHE A 103 -14.39 -0.73 -14.58
N SER A 104 -13.29 -0.06 -14.90
CA SER A 104 -12.72 -0.04 -16.24
C SER A 104 -11.78 -1.20 -16.55
N ILE A 105 -11.34 -1.96 -15.53
CA ILE A 105 -10.25 -2.92 -15.64
C ILE A 105 -10.54 -4.00 -16.69
N GLU A 106 -11.74 -4.56 -16.71
CA GLU A 106 -12.12 -5.60 -17.68
C GLU A 106 -12.14 -5.08 -19.11
N LYS A 107 -12.42 -3.78 -19.29
CA LYS A 107 -12.48 -3.10 -20.59
C LYS A 107 -11.11 -2.76 -21.16
N MET A 108 -10.01 -3.04 -20.44
CA MET A 108 -8.65 -2.67 -20.87
C MET A 108 -8.06 -3.57 -21.98
N GLY A 109 -8.78 -4.62 -22.42
CA GLY A 109 -8.44 -5.45 -23.58
C GLY A 109 -7.36 -6.51 -23.34
N ARG A 110 -6.98 -6.78 -22.09
CA ARG A 110 -5.89 -7.73 -21.73
C ARG A 110 -6.38 -9.00 -21.04
N ARG A 111 -7.67 -9.33 -21.22
CA ARG A 111 -8.34 -10.47 -20.57
C ARG A 111 -8.23 -10.44 -19.04
N TYR A 112 -8.27 -9.25 -18.44
CA TYR A 112 -8.32 -9.14 -16.99
C TYR A 112 -9.70 -9.58 -16.49
N THR A 113 -9.73 -10.32 -15.39
CA THR A 113 -10.96 -10.59 -14.64
C THR A 113 -10.98 -9.70 -13.42
N HIS A 114 -11.99 -8.84 -13.30
CA HIS A 114 -12.11 -7.95 -12.14
C HIS A 114 -13.11 -8.52 -11.15
N LYS A 115 -12.73 -8.56 -9.86
CA LYS A 115 -13.65 -8.83 -8.77
C LYS A 115 -13.54 -7.71 -7.74
N SER A 116 -14.68 -7.27 -7.24
CA SER A 116 -14.75 -6.19 -6.25
C SER A 116 -15.42 -6.64 -4.96
N VAL A 117 -14.96 -6.11 -3.83
CA VAL A 117 -15.60 -6.28 -2.51
C VAL A 117 -16.25 -4.97 -2.10
N ASN A 118 -17.53 -5.03 -1.69
CA ASN A 118 -18.23 -3.87 -1.17
C ASN A 118 -18.14 -3.82 0.37
N HIS A 119 -17.21 -3.02 0.88
CA HIS A 119 -16.99 -2.86 2.32
C HIS A 119 -18.16 -2.24 3.09
N SER A 120 -19.15 -1.62 2.44
CA SER A 120 -20.36 -1.16 3.14
C SER A 120 -21.38 -2.26 3.38
N LYS A 121 -21.23 -3.41 2.70
CA LYS A 121 -22.14 -4.56 2.82
C LYS A 121 -21.46 -5.76 3.45
N GLU A 122 -20.23 -6.07 3.04
CA GLU A 122 -19.54 -7.31 3.38
C GLU A 122 -18.02 -7.11 3.45
N TYR A 123 -17.36 -7.65 4.48
CA TYR A 123 -15.90 -7.64 4.61
C TYR A 123 -15.22 -8.75 3.79
N VAL A 124 -15.95 -9.84 3.55
CA VAL A 124 -15.58 -10.99 2.72
C VAL A 124 -16.82 -11.34 1.92
N ARG A 125 -16.66 -11.61 0.62
CA ARG A 125 -17.78 -11.98 -0.25
C ARG A 125 -18.46 -13.26 0.28
N ARG A 126 -19.77 -13.20 0.52
CA ARG A 126 -20.53 -14.35 1.05
C ARG A 126 -20.56 -15.54 0.09
N ASP A 127 -20.64 -15.26 -1.20
CA ASP A 127 -20.67 -16.23 -2.30
C ASP A 127 -19.31 -16.92 -2.51
N ASN A 128 -18.21 -16.21 -2.27
CA ASN A 128 -16.87 -16.76 -2.39
C ASN A 128 -15.91 -16.11 -1.41
N LYS A 129 -15.63 -16.83 -0.31
CA LYS A 129 -14.70 -16.39 0.75
C LYS A 129 -13.28 -16.11 0.26
N LYS A 130 -12.89 -16.57 -0.94
CA LYS A 130 -11.58 -16.28 -1.55
C LYS A 130 -11.49 -14.86 -2.12
N ILE A 131 -12.62 -14.16 -2.30
CA ILE A 131 -12.66 -12.78 -2.79
C ILE A 131 -12.73 -11.84 -1.58
N HIS A 132 -11.57 -11.34 -1.16
CA HIS A 132 -11.45 -10.33 -0.11
C HIS A 132 -10.26 -9.41 -0.37
N THR A 133 -10.25 -8.23 0.26
CA THR A 133 -9.16 -7.22 0.20
C THR A 133 -8.38 -7.13 1.51
N GLN A 134 -8.67 -7.98 2.49
CA GLN A 134 -8.00 -7.97 3.80
C GLN A 134 -6.47 -8.02 3.74
N ASN A 135 -5.89 -8.77 2.79
CA ASN A 135 -4.43 -8.87 2.67
C ASN A 135 -3.81 -7.51 2.29
N ILE A 136 -4.40 -6.83 1.31
CA ILE A 136 -3.92 -5.51 0.87
C ILE A 136 -4.15 -4.46 1.98
N GLU A 137 -5.22 -4.58 2.77
CA GLU A 137 -5.45 -3.72 3.94
C GLU A 137 -4.38 -3.92 5.02
N CYS A 138 -4.04 -5.17 5.36
CA CYS A 138 -2.96 -5.48 6.29
C CYS A 138 -1.61 -4.94 5.78
N LEU A 139 -1.33 -5.07 4.49
CA LEU A 139 -0.10 -4.55 3.88
C LEU A 139 -0.06 -3.01 3.95
N TRP A 140 -1.19 -2.34 3.68
CA TRP A 140 -1.33 -0.90 3.86
C TRP A 140 -1.10 -0.46 5.31
N GLN A 141 -1.59 -1.23 6.29
CA GLN A 141 -1.34 -0.95 7.70
C GLN A 141 0.15 -1.06 8.04
N LYS A 142 0.84 -2.11 7.58
CA LYS A 142 2.29 -2.28 7.76
C LYS A 142 3.07 -1.12 7.14
N LEU A 143 2.78 -0.79 5.89
CA LEU A 143 3.42 0.32 5.17
C LEU A 143 3.27 1.65 5.91
N LYS A 144 2.05 1.94 6.39
CA LYS A 144 1.75 3.20 7.10
C LYS A 144 2.25 3.22 8.54
N ARG A 145 2.64 2.09 9.12
CA ARG A 145 3.00 1.99 10.56
C ARG A 145 4.13 2.94 10.91
N ARG A 146 5.22 2.91 10.15
CA ARG A 146 6.40 3.76 10.38
C ARG A 146 6.06 5.24 10.25
N HIS A 147 5.33 5.60 9.19
CA HIS A 147 4.86 6.97 9.00
C HIS A 147 3.98 7.46 10.16
N LYS A 148 3.14 6.59 10.73
CA LYS A 148 2.32 6.91 11.91
C LYS A 148 3.16 7.09 13.17
N THR A 149 4.12 6.20 13.43
CA THR A 149 5.00 6.27 14.61
C THR A 149 5.92 7.48 14.59
N GLU A 150 6.34 7.91 13.40
CA GLU A 150 7.17 9.11 13.20
C GLU A 150 6.33 10.41 13.12
N PHE A 151 5.00 10.31 13.25
CA PHE A 151 4.04 11.43 13.18
C PHE A 151 4.06 12.16 11.82
N GLY A 152 4.38 11.41 10.77
CA GLY A 152 4.58 11.85 9.40
C GLY A 152 6.02 11.65 8.93
N THR A 153 6.25 11.60 7.62
CA THR A 153 7.58 11.57 6.98
C THR A 153 7.73 12.78 6.06
N ALA A 154 8.96 13.24 5.81
CA ALA A 154 9.19 14.35 4.88
C ALA A 154 9.00 13.83 3.46
N GLU A 155 8.52 14.67 2.54
CA GLU A 155 8.24 14.21 1.17
C GLU A 155 9.53 13.67 0.51
N THR A 156 10.66 14.32 0.79
CA THR A 156 12.00 13.94 0.33
C THR A 156 12.44 12.53 0.74
N THR A 157 11.99 12.02 1.89
CA THR A 157 12.35 10.67 2.37
C THR A 157 11.25 9.64 2.15
N PHE A 158 10.08 10.07 1.67
CA PHE A 158 8.91 9.22 1.51
C PHE A 158 9.15 8.09 0.52
N GLU A 159 9.72 8.39 -0.66
CA GLU A 159 10.05 7.38 -1.67
C GLU A 159 11.05 6.35 -1.15
N SER A 160 12.11 6.79 -0.48
CA SER A 160 13.11 5.91 0.12
C SER A 160 12.47 4.91 1.09
N TYR A 161 11.51 5.34 1.91
CA TYR A 161 10.81 4.44 2.82
C TYR A 161 9.88 3.46 2.12
N MET A 162 9.20 3.88 1.04
CA MET A 162 8.39 2.95 0.24
C MET A 162 9.28 1.87 -0.39
N ASN A 163 10.43 2.27 -0.94
CA ASN A 163 11.41 1.35 -1.53
C ASN A 163 12.02 0.41 -0.50
N GLU A 164 12.41 0.93 0.66
CA GLU A 164 12.88 0.12 1.80
C GLU A 164 11.80 -0.90 2.20
N PHE A 165 10.54 -0.49 2.34
CA PHE A 165 9.45 -1.39 2.69
C PHE A 165 9.28 -2.52 1.66
N VAL A 166 9.24 -2.21 0.36
CA VAL A 166 9.09 -3.20 -0.70
C VAL A 166 10.28 -4.15 -0.73
N TRP A 167 11.50 -3.63 -0.58
CA TRP A 167 12.72 -4.43 -0.47
C TRP A 167 12.62 -5.39 0.71
N LYS A 168 12.17 -4.89 1.86
CA LYS A 168 11.99 -5.71 3.07
C LYS A 168 10.96 -6.82 2.89
N GLN A 169 9.82 -6.51 2.26
CA GLN A 169 8.82 -7.54 1.93
C GLN A 169 9.36 -8.61 0.98
N LYS A 170 10.32 -8.27 0.11
CA LYS A 170 10.88 -9.18 -0.89
C LYS A 170 12.06 -10.00 -0.36
N PHE A 171 12.86 -9.46 0.56
CA PHE A 171 14.16 -10.01 0.94
C PHE A 171 14.39 -10.21 2.44
N GLU A 172 13.59 -9.60 3.31
CA GLU A 172 13.82 -9.60 4.77
C GLU A 172 13.20 -10.82 5.49
N GLU A 173 13.17 -11.97 4.80
CA GLU A 173 13.18 -13.30 5.45
C GLU A 173 14.63 -13.82 5.64
N MET A 174 15.65 -12.94 5.65
CA MET A 174 17.06 -13.31 5.84
C MET A 174 17.80 -12.63 7.02
N THR A 175 17.11 -12.03 7.99
CA THR A 175 17.79 -11.52 9.20
C THR A 175 17.22 -12.10 10.48
N VAL A 176 17.98 -13.05 11.00
CA VAL A 176 18.04 -13.51 12.38
C VAL A 176 18.54 -12.36 13.25
N PHE A 177 17.74 -11.96 14.24
CA PHE A 177 18.22 -11.54 15.55
C PHE A 177 17.26 -12.12 16.59
#